data_AF-A0A060ZST2-F1
#
_entry.id   AF-A0A060ZST2-F1
#
_cell.length_a   1.000
_cell.length_b   1.000
_cell.length_c   1.000
_cell.angle_alpha   90.00
_cell.angle_beta   90.00
_cell.angle_gamma   90.00
#
_symmetry.space_group_name_H-M   'P 1'
#
loop_
_entity.id
_entity.type
_entity.pdbx_description
1 polymer ?
#
loop_
_entity_poly.entity_id
_entity_poly.type
_entity_poly.pdbx_seq_one_letter_code
_entity_poly.pdbx_strand_id
1 'polypeptide(L)'
;MFTHFYSKIFFISLDQTFMHFIWDGKVPRIGRKHLQKPRSLGGLALPNFQTYYWAANFRALLYWLQTDPTGPRPLWVQVESESCKPAAPSSVLCSSLPVSLGKRCVNPIVKQSLKIWNQFRLAFSLRGFSLSGPINQNILFPPSLNEGAFGIWHSLGLSSLAQLFFDDTFASFSQLQEKFNLPQSHFFC
;
A
#
# COMPACT_ATOMS: atom_id res chain seq x y z
N MET A 1 -6.51 1.93 -14.36
CA MET A 1 -6.78 0.77 -13.50
C MET A 1 -8.24 0.82 -13.07
N PHE A 2 -8.99 -0.29 -13.12
CA PHE A 2 -10.37 -0.33 -12.64
C PHE A 2 -10.42 -0.98 -11.25
N THR A 3 -10.26 -0.17 -10.21
CA THR A 3 -10.34 -0.65 -8.83
C THR A 3 -11.76 -0.53 -8.31
N HIS A 4 -12.39 -1.66 -8.00
CA HIS A 4 -13.71 -1.69 -7.37
C HIS A 4 -13.62 -2.39 -6.02
N PHE A 5 -14.22 -1.77 -5.00
CA PHE A 5 -14.23 -2.33 -3.65
C PHE A 5 -15.33 -3.39 -3.50
N TYR A 6 -14.95 -4.61 -3.18
CA TYR A 6 -15.87 -5.67 -2.75
C TYR A 6 -15.81 -5.90 -1.24
N SER A 7 -16.98 -6.00 -0.61
CA SER A 7 -17.11 -6.25 0.82
C SER A 7 -16.77 -7.71 1.16
N LYS A 8 -16.55 -8.01 2.45
CA LYS A 8 -16.35 -9.39 2.92
C LYS A 8 -17.56 -10.29 2.60
N ILE A 9 -18.77 -9.73 2.64
CA ILE A 9 -20.02 -10.45 2.37
C ILE A 9 -20.08 -10.94 0.93
N PHE A 10 -19.60 -10.13 -0.02
CA PHE A 10 -19.51 -10.52 -1.43
C PHE A 10 -18.66 -11.80 -1.59
N PHE A 11 -17.48 -11.84 -0.99
CA PHE A 11 -16.61 -13.02 -1.07
C PHE A 11 -17.21 -14.25 -0.38
N ILE A 12 -17.93 -14.07 0.73
CA ILE A 12 -18.65 -15.17 1.39
C ILE A 12 -19.71 -15.76 0.45
N SER A 13 -20.52 -14.91 -0.20
CA SER A 13 -21.54 -15.35 -1.15
C SER A 13 -20.94 -16.01 -2.39
N LEU A 14 -19.83 -15.46 -2.91
CA LEU A 14 -19.11 -16.02 -4.04
C LEU A 14 -18.57 -17.41 -3.71
N ASP A 15 -17.91 -17.56 -2.55
CA ASP A 15 -17.39 -18.84 -2.09
C ASP A 15 -18.52 -19.86 -1.88
N GLN A 16 -19.67 -19.46 -1.36
CA GLN A 16 -20.84 -20.34 -1.21
C GLN A 16 -21.34 -20.85 -2.57
N THR A 17 -21.44 -19.96 -3.55
CA THR A 17 -21.87 -20.30 -4.91
C THR A 17 -20.91 -21.30 -5.56
N PHE A 18 -19.60 -21.07 -5.43
CA PHE A 18 -18.59 -22.00 -5.95
C PHE A 18 -18.56 -23.33 -5.21
N MET A 19 -18.74 -23.33 -3.88
CA MET A 19 -18.89 -24.58 -3.12
C MET A 19 -20.11 -25.37 -3.60
N HIS A 20 -21.25 -24.70 -3.79
CA HIS A 20 -22.47 -25.34 -4.30
C HIS A 20 -22.25 -25.95 -5.69
N PHE A 21 -21.56 -25.24 -6.58
CA PHE A 21 -21.19 -25.73 -7.91
C PHE A 21 -20.25 -26.96 -7.85
N ILE A 22 -19.16 -26.89 -7.08
CA ILE A 22 -18.17 -27.98 -6.97
C ILE A 22 -18.82 -29.28 -6.46
N TRP A 23 -19.78 -29.16 -5.54
CA TRP A 23 -20.45 -30.30 -4.95
C TRP A 23 -21.77 -30.66 -5.66
N ASP A 24 -22.11 -30.02 -6.78
CA ASP A 24 -23.35 -30.29 -7.51
C ASP A 24 -24.59 -30.21 -6.60
N GLY A 25 -24.60 -29.19 -5.74
CA GLY A 25 -25.60 -28.97 -4.71
C GLY A 25 -25.63 -29.96 -3.54
N LYS A 26 -24.75 -30.96 -3.54
CA LYS A 26 -24.64 -31.94 -2.46
C LYS A 26 -23.86 -31.37 -1.27
N VAL A 27 -23.94 -32.07 -0.15
CA VAL A 27 -23.20 -31.72 1.07
C VAL A 27 -21.68 -31.82 0.81
N PRO A 28 -20.89 -30.76 1.12
CA PRO A 28 -19.45 -30.79 0.98
C PRO A 28 -18.79 -31.93 1.77
N ARG A 29 -18.04 -32.80 1.09
CA ARG A 29 -17.30 -33.89 1.76
C ARG A 29 -15.97 -33.42 2.35
N ILE A 30 -15.40 -32.36 1.78
CA ILE A 30 -14.15 -31.75 2.22
C ILE A 30 -14.43 -30.26 2.48
N GLY A 31 -14.02 -29.77 3.63
CA GLY A 31 -14.20 -28.36 3.99
C GLY A 31 -13.40 -27.43 3.07
N ARG A 32 -13.98 -26.27 2.73
CA ARG A 32 -13.37 -25.23 1.87
C ARG A 32 -11.93 -24.89 2.26
N LYS A 33 -11.65 -24.69 3.56
CA LYS A 33 -10.29 -24.36 4.04
C LYS A 33 -9.27 -25.44 3.70
N HIS A 34 -9.68 -26.70 3.68
CA HIS A 34 -8.81 -27.81 3.29
C HIS A 34 -8.64 -27.86 1.77
N LEU A 35 -9.71 -27.65 1.01
CA LEU A 35 -9.65 -27.56 -0.47
C LEU A 35 -8.69 -26.45 -0.93
N GLN A 36 -8.66 -25.32 -0.22
CA GLN A 36 -7.80 -24.17 -0.54
C GLN A 36 -6.31 -24.39 -0.22
N LYS A 37 -5.95 -25.46 0.51
CA LYS A 37 -4.54 -25.77 0.75
C LYS A 37 -3.84 -26.18 -0.56
N PRO A 38 -2.54 -25.92 -0.71
CA PRO A 38 -1.76 -26.44 -1.82
C PRO A 38 -1.76 -27.98 -1.81
N ARG A 39 -1.54 -28.58 -2.99
CA ARG A 39 -1.50 -30.04 -3.16
C ARG A 39 -0.42 -30.71 -2.31
N SER A 40 0.70 -30.03 -2.07
CA SER A 40 1.78 -30.49 -1.18
C SER A 40 1.34 -30.67 0.28
N LEU A 41 0.27 -30.00 0.71
CA LEU A 41 -0.32 -30.12 2.04
C LEU A 41 -1.61 -30.95 2.05
N GLY A 42 -1.81 -31.78 1.01
CA GLY A 42 -2.99 -32.65 0.85
C GLY A 42 -4.26 -31.93 0.40
N GLY A 43 -4.19 -30.64 0.05
CA GLY A 43 -5.33 -29.89 -0.49
C GLY A 43 -5.52 -30.06 -2.00
N LEU A 44 -6.48 -29.32 -2.56
CA LEU A 44 -6.77 -29.31 -4.00
C LEU A 44 -6.36 -28.02 -4.71
N ALA A 45 -5.65 -27.11 -4.01
CA ALA A 45 -5.25 -25.80 -4.50
C ALA A 45 -6.45 -24.97 -5.01
N LEU A 46 -7.61 -25.10 -4.37
CA LEU A 46 -8.78 -24.31 -4.70
C LEU A 46 -8.48 -22.81 -4.48
N PRO A 47 -8.84 -21.92 -5.42
CA PRO A 47 -8.63 -20.50 -5.25
C PRO A 47 -9.35 -19.93 -4.01
N ASN A 48 -8.69 -19.01 -3.31
CA ASN A 48 -9.34 -18.11 -2.36
C ASN A 48 -9.61 -16.78 -3.05
N PHE A 49 -10.86 -16.53 -3.46
CA PHE A 49 -11.20 -15.37 -4.26
C PHE A 49 -10.84 -14.04 -3.59
N GLN A 50 -10.99 -13.94 -2.27
CA GLN A 50 -10.65 -12.73 -1.53
C GLN A 50 -9.14 -12.46 -1.57
N THR A 51 -8.32 -13.49 -1.40
CA THR A 51 -6.86 -13.35 -1.45
C THR A 51 -6.37 -13.01 -2.86
N TYR A 52 -6.92 -13.65 -3.90
CA TYR A 52 -6.62 -13.32 -5.29
C TYR A 52 -7.02 -11.89 -5.64
N TYR A 53 -8.19 -11.46 -5.19
CA TYR A 53 -8.66 -10.09 -5.36
C TYR A 53 -7.69 -9.07 -4.73
N TRP A 54 -7.24 -9.31 -3.50
CA TRP A 54 -6.24 -8.44 -2.87
C TRP A 54 -4.93 -8.42 -3.66
N ALA A 55 -4.39 -9.59 -4.02
CA ALA A 55 -3.15 -9.70 -4.77
C ALA A 55 -3.20 -8.96 -6.12
N ALA A 56 -4.31 -9.08 -6.85
CA ALA A 56 -4.51 -8.39 -8.13
C ALA A 56 -4.50 -6.87 -7.97
N ASN A 57 -5.08 -6.35 -6.89
CA ASN A 57 -5.08 -4.92 -6.59
C ASN A 57 -3.71 -4.42 -6.10
N PHE A 58 -2.96 -5.25 -5.37
CA PHE A 58 -1.66 -4.86 -4.80
C PHE A 58 -0.64 -4.53 -5.86
N ARG A 59 -0.67 -5.22 -7.00
CA ARG A 59 0.20 -4.90 -8.13
C ARG A 59 0.16 -3.42 -8.49
N ALA A 60 -1.00 -2.77 -8.40
CA ALA A 60 -1.09 -1.34 -8.65
C ALA A 60 -0.62 -0.47 -7.49
N LEU A 61 -0.95 -0.87 -6.26
CA LEU A 61 -0.47 -0.17 -5.06
C LEU A 61 1.06 -0.12 -4.99
N LEU A 62 1.74 -1.16 -5.49
CA LEU A 62 3.20 -1.20 -5.59
C LEU A 62 3.76 -0.08 -6.48
N TYR A 63 3.06 0.34 -7.54
CA TYR A 63 3.50 1.47 -8.35
C TYR A 63 3.43 2.81 -7.60
N TRP A 64 2.59 2.93 -6.56
CA TRP A 64 2.61 4.11 -5.70
C TRP A 64 3.86 4.12 -4.80
N LEU A 65 4.34 2.95 -4.39
CA LEU A 65 5.54 2.79 -3.54
C LEU A 65 6.85 2.83 -4.33
N GLN A 66 6.81 2.79 -5.65
CA GLN A 66 8.00 2.83 -6.48
C GLN A 66 8.64 4.22 -6.41
N THR A 67 9.87 4.26 -5.88
CA THR A 67 10.65 5.50 -5.69
C THR A 67 11.72 5.72 -6.75
N ASP A 68 11.97 4.74 -7.62
CA ASP A 68 12.97 4.84 -8.68
C ASP A 68 12.52 5.84 -9.76
N PRO A 69 13.22 6.97 -9.92
CA PRO A 69 12.89 7.98 -10.92
C PRO A 69 13.27 7.55 -12.36
N THR A 70 14.12 6.53 -12.50
CA THR A 70 14.59 6.03 -13.81
C THR A 70 13.74 4.89 -14.37
N GLY A 71 12.92 4.27 -13.51
CA GLY A 71 12.02 3.19 -13.89
C GLY A 71 10.79 3.66 -14.67
N PRO A 72 10.19 2.79 -15.51
CA PRO A 72 8.97 3.12 -16.22
C PRO A 72 7.81 3.29 -15.24
N ARG A 73 7.41 4.54 -14.96
CA ARG A 73 6.24 4.86 -14.14
C ARG A 73 5.02 5.07 -15.03
N PRO A 74 3.93 4.29 -14.86
CA PRO A 74 2.72 4.50 -15.65
C PRO A 74 2.09 5.88 -15.41
N LEU A 75 1.62 6.53 -16.48
CA LEU A 75 1.02 7.87 -16.42
C LEU A 75 -0.15 7.98 -15.43
N TRP A 76 -0.96 6.92 -15.30
CA TRP A 76 -2.09 6.92 -14.36
C TRP A 76 -1.66 7.13 -12.91
N VAL A 77 -0.43 6.72 -12.53
CA VAL A 77 0.10 6.91 -11.19
C VAL A 77 0.34 8.39 -10.89
N GLN A 78 0.81 9.14 -11.89
CA GLN A 78 1.01 10.59 -11.77
C GLN A 78 -0.33 11.30 -11.57
N VAL A 79 -1.33 10.97 -12.39
CA VAL A 79 -2.69 11.51 -12.27
C VAL A 79 -3.29 11.23 -10.89
N GLU A 80 -3.13 10.01 -10.38
CA GLU A 80 -3.62 9.65 -9.06
C GLU A 80 -2.89 10.37 -7.93
N SER A 81 -1.57 10.54 -8.04
CA SER A 81 -0.75 11.24 -7.04
C SER A 81 -1.11 12.73 -6.98
N GLU A 82 -1.24 13.38 -8.14
CA GLU A 82 -1.68 14.77 -8.25
C GLU A 82 -3.09 15.00 -7.68
N SER A 83 -3.99 14.03 -7.88
CA SER A 83 -5.37 14.12 -7.39
C SER A 83 -5.55 14.01 -5.86
N CYS A 84 -4.48 13.67 -5.14
CA CYS A 84 -4.48 13.50 -3.69
C CYS A 84 -3.59 14.50 -2.94
N LYS A 85 -3.03 15.51 -3.63
CA LYS A 85 -2.26 16.59 -2.98
C LYS A 85 -3.03 17.20 -1.78
N PRO A 86 -2.33 17.56 -0.69
CA PRO A 86 -0.87 17.64 -0.56
C PRO A 86 -0.18 16.31 -0.17
N ALA A 87 -0.94 15.21 -0.05
CA ALA A 87 -0.43 13.94 0.45
C ALA A 87 -0.22 12.92 -0.67
N ALA A 88 0.92 12.23 -0.67
CA ALA A 88 1.15 11.15 -1.61
C ALA A 88 0.30 9.92 -1.23
N PRO A 89 -0.33 9.22 -2.21
CA PRO A 89 -1.04 7.96 -1.95
C PRO A 89 -0.18 6.90 -1.24
N SER A 90 1.13 6.86 -1.53
CA SER A 90 2.11 6.00 -0.86
C SER A 90 2.24 6.27 0.64
N SER A 91 2.18 7.54 1.07
CA SER A 91 2.18 7.88 2.49
C SER A 91 0.99 7.27 3.22
N VAL A 92 -0.18 7.30 2.58
CA VAL A 92 -1.39 6.71 3.15
C VAL A 92 -1.25 5.19 3.24
N LEU A 93 -0.69 4.53 2.22
CA LEU A 93 -0.42 3.09 2.27
C LEU A 93 0.43 2.70 3.49
N CYS A 94 1.46 3.50 3.77
CA CYS A 94 2.42 3.26 4.84
C CYS A 94 2.02 3.83 6.21
N SER A 95 0.85 4.47 6.33
CA SER A 95 0.44 5.10 7.60
C SER A 95 -0.15 4.10 8.61
N SER A 96 -0.23 4.48 9.89
CA SER A 96 -0.88 3.68 10.93
C SER A 96 -2.41 3.72 10.82
N LEU A 97 -3.11 2.64 11.21
CA LEU A 97 -4.58 2.59 11.22
C LEU A 97 -5.14 3.10 12.57
N PRO A 98 -6.30 3.78 12.57
CA PRO A 98 -7.17 4.10 11.42
C PRO A 98 -6.69 5.31 10.62
N VAL A 99 -6.76 5.23 9.29
CA VAL A 99 -6.36 6.32 8.40
C VAL A 99 -7.59 7.09 7.93
N SER A 100 -7.67 8.38 8.25
CA SER A 100 -8.75 9.26 7.80
C SER A 100 -8.38 9.95 6.49
N LEU A 101 -8.82 9.36 5.37
CA LEU A 101 -8.65 9.93 4.02
C LEU A 101 -9.72 10.95 3.62
N GLY A 102 -10.82 11.00 4.38
CA GLY A 102 -12.13 11.46 3.91
C GLY A 102 -12.19 12.87 3.33
N LYS A 103 -11.22 13.75 3.64
CA LYS A 103 -11.17 15.13 3.13
C LYS A 103 -10.04 15.42 2.15
N ARG A 104 -9.02 14.56 2.01
CA ARG A 104 -7.75 14.94 1.33
C ARG A 104 -7.65 14.49 -0.11
N CYS A 105 -8.23 13.36 -0.49
CA CYS A 105 -8.21 12.90 -1.89
C CYS A 105 -9.63 12.78 -2.41
N VAL A 106 -9.93 13.40 -3.55
CA VAL A 106 -11.27 13.34 -4.17
C VAL A 106 -11.40 12.13 -5.10
N ASN A 107 -10.28 11.66 -5.65
CA ASN A 107 -10.25 10.62 -6.67
C ASN A 107 -10.89 9.29 -6.20
N PRO A 108 -11.98 8.84 -6.85
CA PRO A 108 -12.68 7.63 -6.45
C PRO A 108 -11.83 6.37 -6.59
N ILE A 109 -10.93 6.29 -7.58
CA ILE A 109 -10.06 5.12 -7.79
C ILE A 109 -9.09 4.97 -6.63
N VAL A 110 -8.47 6.08 -6.20
CA VAL A 110 -7.56 6.08 -5.06
C VAL A 110 -8.31 5.73 -3.77
N LYS A 111 -9.49 6.32 -3.54
CA LYS A 111 -10.34 5.98 -2.39
C LYS A 111 -10.68 4.50 -2.34
N GLN A 112 -11.10 3.92 -3.46
CA GLN A 112 -11.44 2.50 -3.51
C GLN A 112 -10.21 1.63 -3.26
N SER A 113 -9.09 1.92 -3.92
CA SER A 113 -7.82 1.18 -3.72
C SER A 113 -7.36 1.19 -2.26
N LEU A 114 -7.49 2.34 -1.58
CA LEU A 114 -7.16 2.47 -0.16
C LEU A 114 -8.16 1.75 0.76
N LYS A 115 -9.44 1.68 0.40
CA LYS A 115 -10.41 0.83 1.12
C LYS A 115 -10.05 -0.66 1.01
N ILE A 116 -9.59 -1.11 -0.16
CA ILE A 116 -9.12 -2.48 -0.37
C ILE A 116 -7.90 -2.76 0.49
N TRP A 117 -6.92 -1.85 0.49
CA TRP A 117 -5.75 -1.94 1.34
C TRP A 117 -6.10 -2.02 2.83
N ASN A 118 -7.01 -1.16 3.30
CA ASN A 118 -7.48 -1.18 4.68
C ASN A 118 -8.20 -2.49 5.03
N GLN A 119 -9.03 -3.00 4.13
CA GLN A 119 -9.71 -4.29 4.31
C GLN A 119 -8.70 -5.43 4.51
N PHE A 120 -7.64 -5.47 3.70
CA PHE A 120 -6.56 -6.45 3.86
C PHE A 120 -5.82 -6.25 5.18
N ARG A 121 -5.37 -5.02 5.48
CA ARG A 121 -4.61 -4.75 6.70
C ARG A 121 -5.37 -5.15 7.96
N LEU A 122 -6.67 -4.87 8.00
CA LEU A 122 -7.54 -5.30 9.10
C LEU A 122 -7.67 -6.83 9.18
N ALA A 123 -7.73 -7.53 8.05
CA ALA A 123 -7.79 -8.99 8.03
C ALA A 123 -6.52 -9.67 8.56
N PHE A 124 -5.36 -9.00 8.47
CA PHE A 124 -4.06 -9.49 8.94
C PHE A 124 -3.51 -8.73 10.16
N SER A 125 -4.33 -7.92 10.83
CA SER A 125 -3.93 -7.12 12.01
C SER A 125 -2.73 -6.19 11.79
N LEU A 126 -2.50 -5.74 10.56
CA LEU A 126 -1.39 -4.85 10.18
C LEU A 126 -1.75 -3.39 10.50
N ARG A 127 -1.61 -2.98 11.77
CA ARG A 127 -2.03 -1.64 12.24
C ARG A 127 -0.92 -0.59 12.28
N GLY A 128 0.34 -1.02 12.37
CA GLY A 128 1.50 -0.12 12.44
C GLY A 128 1.75 0.66 11.15
N PHE A 129 2.53 1.73 11.24
CA PHE A 129 3.07 2.42 10.07
C PHE A 129 4.26 1.64 9.48
N SER A 130 4.68 2.00 8.28
CA SER A 130 5.82 1.39 7.57
C SER A 130 6.88 2.45 7.24
N LEU A 131 8.14 2.10 7.43
CA LEU A 131 9.30 2.93 7.04
C LEU A 131 9.47 3.05 5.51
N SER A 132 8.77 2.24 4.72
CA SER A 132 8.72 2.39 3.26
C SER A 132 7.90 3.61 2.82
N GLY A 133 7.28 4.34 3.75
CA GLY A 133 6.57 5.58 3.45
C GLY A 133 7.53 6.67 2.94
N PRO A 134 7.03 7.63 2.16
CA PRO A 134 7.85 8.67 1.56
C PRO A 134 8.36 9.68 2.60
N ILE A 135 9.50 10.31 2.33
CA ILE A 135 10.01 11.41 3.17
C ILE A 135 9.23 12.72 2.95
N ASN A 136 8.75 12.93 1.71
CA ASN A 136 7.96 14.07 1.29
C ASN A 136 6.47 13.71 1.21
N GLN A 137 5.60 14.72 1.25
CA GLN A 137 4.15 14.55 1.12
C GLN A 137 3.57 13.50 2.08
N ASN A 138 4.16 13.38 3.28
CA ASN A 138 3.83 12.36 4.24
C ASN A 138 2.75 12.84 5.23
N ILE A 139 1.60 12.15 5.28
CA ILE A 139 0.48 12.50 6.15
C ILE A 139 0.79 12.38 7.64
N LEU A 140 1.74 11.51 8.00
CA LEU A 140 2.17 11.34 9.38
C LEU A 140 3.19 12.38 9.82
N PHE A 141 3.74 13.15 8.87
CA PHE A 141 4.72 14.19 9.14
C PHE A 141 4.32 15.49 8.42
N PRO A 142 3.40 16.28 9.00
CA PRO A 142 2.84 17.47 8.36
C PRO A 142 3.84 18.48 7.77
N PRO A 143 5.04 18.71 8.35
CA PRO A 143 6.04 19.59 7.73
C PRO A 143 6.43 19.18 6.31
N SER A 144 6.41 17.87 6.00
CA SER A 144 6.73 17.33 4.68
C SER A 144 5.64 17.54 3.62
N LEU A 145 4.44 18.00 4.01
CA LEU A 145 3.34 18.26 3.09
C LEU A 145 3.56 19.55 2.27
N ASN A 146 4.41 20.45 2.77
CA ASN A 146 4.75 21.69 2.08
C ASN A 146 5.83 21.43 1.03
N GLU A 147 5.74 22.13 -0.10
CA GLU A 147 6.82 22.15 -1.08
C GLU A 147 7.99 22.94 -0.50
N GLY A 148 9.05 22.22 -0.12
CA GLY A 148 10.20 22.78 0.58
C GLY A 148 11.35 21.77 0.67
N ALA A 149 12.08 21.77 1.80
CA ALA A 149 13.27 20.97 2.00
C ALA A 149 13.10 19.48 1.64
N PHE A 150 11.99 18.87 2.05
CA PHE A 150 11.72 17.44 1.81
C PHE A 150 11.49 17.10 0.33
N GLY A 151 11.00 18.05 -0.49
CA GLY A 151 10.92 17.88 -1.93
C GLY A 151 12.31 17.83 -2.58
N ILE A 152 13.21 18.69 -2.10
CA ILE A 152 14.62 18.69 -2.52
C ILE A 152 15.31 17.39 -2.09
N TRP A 153 15.11 16.95 -0.84
CA TRP A 153 15.66 15.69 -0.34
C TRP A 153 15.21 14.50 -1.19
N HIS A 154 13.92 14.45 -1.55
CA HIS A 154 13.40 13.44 -2.47
C HIS A 154 14.08 13.49 -3.85
N SER A 155 14.30 14.67 -4.41
CA SER A 155 15.00 14.81 -5.70
C SER A 155 16.46 14.36 -5.67
N LEU A 156 17.08 14.40 -4.49
CA LEU A 156 18.46 13.93 -4.24
C LEU A 156 18.52 12.41 -3.93
N GLY A 157 17.40 11.70 -4.02
CA GLY A 157 17.32 10.24 -3.85
C GLY A 157 16.97 9.76 -2.44
N LEU A 158 16.80 10.67 -1.48
CA LEU A 158 16.25 10.35 -0.16
C LEU A 158 14.72 10.30 -0.27
N SER A 159 14.17 9.15 -0.66
CA SER A 159 12.76 9.02 -1.04
C SER A 159 11.89 8.34 0.01
N SER A 160 12.48 7.59 0.95
CA SER A 160 11.76 6.82 1.97
C SER A 160 12.26 7.11 3.39
N LEU A 161 11.39 6.91 4.40
CA LEU A 161 11.76 7.06 5.81
C LEU A 161 12.81 6.04 6.25
N ALA A 162 12.84 4.85 5.64
CA ALA A 162 13.84 3.81 5.93
C ALA A 162 15.27 4.29 5.68
N GLN A 163 15.47 5.17 4.69
CA GLN A 163 16.79 5.70 4.34
C GLN A 163 17.34 6.72 5.37
N LEU A 164 16.54 7.12 6.36
CA LEU A 164 16.99 7.92 7.50
C LEU A 164 17.74 7.10 8.56
N PHE A 165 17.76 5.77 8.44
CA PHE A 165 18.37 4.89 9.42
C PHE A 165 19.59 4.20 8.80
N PHE A 166 20.72 4.22 9.51
CA PHE A 166 21.93 3.46 9.20
C PHE A 166 22.18 2.48 10.35
N ASP A 167 22.33 1.19 10.06
CA ASP A 167 22.52 0.13 11.05
C ASP A 167 21.48 0.20 12.20
N ASP A 168 20.20 0.30 11.82
CA ASP A 168 19.03 0.45 12.71
C ASP A 168 19.06 1.68 13.64
N THR A 169 20.01 2.59 13.43
CA THR A 169 20.15 3.84 14.20
C THR A 169 19.75 5.02 13.33
N PHE A 170 19.03 5.99 13.91
CA PHE A 170 18.68 7.21 13.19
C PHE A 170 19.95 7.98 12.81
N ALA A 171 20.15 8.21 11.52
CA ALA A 171 21.35 8.86 11.01
C ALA A 171 21.38 10.34 11.41
N SER A 172 22.57 10.81 11.77
CA SER A 172 22.79 12.24 11.98
C SER A 172 22.67 13.01 10.65
N PHE A 173 22.33 14.29 10.74
CA PHE A 173 22.24 15.14 9.55
C PHE A 173 23.55 15.17 8.75
N SER A 174 24.71 15.16 9.41
CA SER A 174 26.01 15.12 8.73
C SER A 174 26.19 13.87 7.87
N GLN A 175 25.74 12.70 8.37
CA GLN A 175 25.82 11.45 7.62
C GLN A 175 24.83 11.42 6.45
N LEU A 176 23.63 11.98 6.64
CA LEU A 176 22.65 12.14 5.55
C LEU A 176 23.15 13.12 4.49
N GLN A 177 23.79 14.22 4.90
CA GLN A 177 24.40 15.19 4.00
C GLN A 177 25.52 14.57 3.18
N GLU A 178 26.42 13.81 3.79
CA GLU A 178 27.50 13.12 3.09
C GLU A 178 26.96 12.12 2.06
N LYS A 179 25.91 11.37 2.41
CA LYS A 179 25.34 10.34 1.54
C LYS A 179 24.49 10.88 0.40
N PHE A 180 23.67 11.89 0.67
CA PHE A 180 22.65 12.41 -0.27
C PHE A 180 22.93 13.83 -0.77
N ASN A 181 24.06 14.43 -0.38
CA ASN A 181 24.43 15.82 -0.74
C ASN A 181 23.37 16.85 -0.31
N LEU A 182 22.83 16.72 0.90
CA LEU A 182 21.78 17.61 1.40
C LEU A 182 22.32 19.05 1.66
N PRO A 183 21.54 20.11 1.39
CA PRO A 183 21.95 21.48 1.72
C PRO A 183 22.07 21.72 3.22
N GLN A 184 23.17 22.36 3.67
CA GLN A 184 23.40 22.66 5.09
C GLN A 184 22.31 23.55 5.71
N SER A 185 21.69 24.42 4.89
CA SER A 185 20.58 25.28 5.30
C SER A 185 19.35 24.49 5.78
N HIS A 186 19.24 23.20 5.45
CA HIS A 186 18.10 22.36 5.81
C HIS A 186 18.21 21.69 7.19
N PHE A 187 19.25 21.99 7.97
CA PHE A 187 19.42 21.42 9.32
C PHE A 187 18.27 21.78 10.28
N PHE A 188 17.63 22.94 10.10
CA PHE A 188 16.55 23.44 10.98
C PHE A 188 15.15 23.38 10.33
N CYS A 189 15.00 22.66 9.21
CA CYS A 189 13.73 22.58 8.48
C CYS A 189 12.65 21.71 9.13
#